data_AF-W9S350-F1
#
_entry.id   AF-W9S350-F1
#
_cell.length_a   1.000
_cell.length_b   1.000
_cell.length_c   1.000
_cell.angle_alpha   90.00
_cell.angle_beta   90.00
_cell.angle_gamma   90.00
#
_symmetry.space_group_name_H-M   'P 1'
#
loop_
_entity.id
_entity.type
_entity.pdbx_description
1 polymer ?
#
loop_
_entity_poly.entity_id
_entity_poly.type
_entity_poly.pdbx_seq_one_letter_code
_entity_poly.pdbx_strand_id
1 'polypeptide(L)'
;MIGRNSMLYASGFRTESEIKYGIFPSLIHDKSLAANPESRVERPLNVDEPGEVVKRSQHEATASSSDIRDALKDEDLQKLICAIDSSLDPESELDKAMEVEVFRTFTNKVTKTTFPLFLKYS
;
A
#
# COMPACT_ATOMS: atom_id res chain seq x y z
N MET A 1 5.59 -8.69 72.51
CA MET A 1 5.04 -7.44 71.95
C MET A 1 6.15 -6.74 71.18
N ILE A 2 5.96 -6.56 69.88
CA ILE A 2 6.98 -6.09 68.94
C ILE A 2 6.91 -4.56 68.90
N GLY A 3 7.93 -3.88 69.40
CA GLY A 3 8.18 -2.46 69.16
C GLY A 3 9.47 -2.34 68.37
N ARG A 4 9.36 -2.18 67.04
CA ARG A 4 10.54 -2.01 66.18
C ARG A 4 10.86 -0.53 66.02
N ASN A 5 12.04 -0.21 66.51
CA ASN A 5 12.76 1.05 66.36
C ASN A 5 13.10 1.35 64.89
N SER A 6 13.19 2.66 64.67
CA SER A 6 13.97 3.44 63.73
C SER A 6 15.25 2.84 63.09
N MET A 7 15.57 3.47 61.95
CA MET A 7 16.90 3.89 61.45
C MET A 7 17.58 3.08 60.31
N LEU A 8 17.70 3.82 59.20
CA LEU A 8 18.88 4.01 58.33
C LEU A 8 19.29 2.99 57.26
N TYR A 9 19.20 3.52 56.03
CA TYR A 9 20.14 3.54 54.91
C TYR A 9 20.67 2.25 54.25
N ALA A 10 20.53 2.29 52.91
CA ALA A 10 21.30 1.62 51.86
C ALA A 10 21.09 0.10 51.71
N SER A 11 20.96 -0.50 50.53
CA SER A 11 20.98 -0.06 49.13
C SER A 11 20.52 -1.26 48.29
N GLY A 12 19.79 -1.04 47.19
CA GLY A 12 19.37 -2.13 46.31
C GLY A 12 18.51 -1.63 45.16
N PHE A 13 19.16 -1.10 44.14
CA PHE A 13 18.61 -0.55 42.90
C PHE A 13 17.42 -1.34 42.31
N ARG A 14 16.34 -0.63 41.94
CA ARG A 14 15.56 -0.97 40.74
C ARG A 14 14.88 0.28 40.16
N THR A 15 15.32 0.61 38.96
CA THR A 15 14.87 1.67 38.05
C THR A 15 13.35 1.63 37.85
N GLU A 16 12.66 2.79 37.98
CA GLU A 16 12.10 3.60 36.87
C GLU A 16 11.33 2.74 35.85
N SER A 17 10.12 3.00 35.41
CA SER A 17 9.10 4.04 35.55
C SER A 17 8.01 3.58 34.55
N GLU A 18 6.76 4.02 34.75
CA GLU A 18 5.63 4.08 33.78
C GLU A 18 5.62 3.16 32.54
N ILE A 19 4.55 2.42 32.24
CA ILE A 19 3.28 2.99 31.79
C ILE A 19 2.12 2.11 32.28
N LYS A 20 1.22 2.73 33.02
CA LYS A 20 -0.11 2.22 33.41
C LYS A 20 -1.14 2.76 32.42
N TYR A 21 -2.29 2.10 32.37
CA TYR A 21 -3.51 2.37 31.57
C TYR A 21 -3.41 1.86 30.12
N GLY A 22 -4.19 0.90 29.65
CA GLY A 22 -5.32 0.18 30.23
C GLY A 22 -5.98 -0.57 29.06
N ILE A 23 -6.20 -1.88 29.22
CA ILE A 23 -6.91 -2.69 28.22
C ILE A 23 -8.39 -2.25 28.21
N PHE A 24 -8.89 -1.85 27.05
CA PHE A 24 -10.31 -2.02 26.72
C PHE A 24 -10.43 -3.08 25.61
N PRO A 25 -11.09 -4.23 25.90
CA PRO A 25 -11.40 -5.25 24.92
C PRO A 25 -12.78 -4.93 24.32
N SER A 26 -12.86 -4.51 23.07
CA SER A 26 -14.11 -4.58 22.28
C SER A 26 -13.92 -4.02 20.88
N LEU A 27 -13.73 -4.92 19.92
CA LEU A 27 -14.57 -5.06 18.73
C LEU A 27 -13.95 -6.14 17.84
N ILE A 28 -14.06 -7.37 18.33
CA ILE A 28 -14.18 -8.52 17.43
C ILE A 28 -15.56 -8.35 16.80
N HIS A 29 -15.60 -7.85 15.57
CA HIS A 29 -16.72 -8.09 14.67
C HIS A 29 -16.20 -8.92 13.51
N ASP A 30 -16.51 -10.20 13.56
CA ASP A 30 -16.41 -11.12 12.44
C ASP A 30 -17.20 -10.58 11.24
N LYS A 31 -16.50 -10.21 10.19
CA LYS A 31 -16.89 -10.65 8.85
C LYS A 31 -15.63 -10.79 8.01
N SER A 32 -15.10 -12.01 8.06
CA SER A 32 -14.31 -12.62 7.00
C SER A 32 -14.92 -12.31 5.63
N LEU A 33 -14.29 -11.40 4.91
CA LEU A 33 -14.05 -11.57 3.48
C LEU A 33 -12.55 -11.88 3.40
N ALA A 34 -12.25 -13.15 3.20
CA ALA A 34 -10.90 -13.64 2.98
C ALA A 34 -10.33 -12.97 1.71
N ALA A 35 -9.74 -11.78 1.86
CA ALA A 35 -8.67 -11.35 1.00
C ALA A 35 -7.47 -12.22 1.40
N ASN A 36 -7.25 -13.28 0.63
CA ASN A 36 -6.04 -14.09 0.70
C ASN A 36 -4.84 -13.13 0.74
N PRO A 37 -4.06 -13.06 1.83
CA PRO A 37 -2.79 -12.36 1.80
C PRO A 37 -1.80 -13.31 1.15
N GLU A 38 -2.02 -13.63 -0.12
CA GLU A 38 -0.92 -14.07 -0.95
C GLU A 38 0.06 -12.91 -0.89
N SER A 39 1.16 -13.15 -0.17
CA SER A 39 2.20 -12.18 0.07
C SER A 39 2.52 -11.55 -1.27
N ARG A 40 2.14 -10.27 -1.45
CA ARG A 40 2.65 -9.47 -2.54
C ARG A 40 4.16 -9.58 -2.44
N VAL A 41 4.75 -10.41 -3.29
CA VAL A 41 6.19 -10.53 -3.38
C VAL A 41 6.64 -9.15 -3.82
N GLU A 42 7.24 -8.38 -2.92
CA GLU A 42 7.86 -7.12 -3.28
C GLU A 42 8.91 -7.44 -4.35
N ARG A 43 8.55 -7.18 -5.61
CA ARG A 43 9.48 -7.32 -6.72
C ARG A 43 10.51 -6.20 -6.59
N PRO A 44 11.82 -6.51 -6.64
CA PRO A 44 12.85 -5.50 -6.67
C PRO A 44 12.59 -4.56 -7.84
N LEU A 45 12.37 -3.28 -7.54
CA LEU A 45 12.10 -2.25 -8.53
C LEU A 45 13.47 -1.76 -9.05
N ASN A 46 13.99 -2.45 -10.07
CA ASN A 46 15.25 -2.10 -10.71
C ASN A 46 14.92 -1.14 -11.85
N VAL A 47 15.40 0.10 -11.78
CA VAL A 47 15.07 1.17 -12.73
C VAL A 47 16.35 1.71 -13.29
N ASP A 48 16.45 1.76 -14.61
CA ASP A 48 17.65 2.22 -15.32
C ASP A 48 17.71 3.76 -15.35
N GLU A 49 16.55 4.44 -15.50
CA GLU A 49 16.46 5.90 -15.50
C GLU A 49 15.50 6.43 -14.42
N PRO A 50 15.90 7.43 -13.60
CA PRO A 50 15.02 8.02 -12.58
C PRO A 50 13.75 8.69 -13.13
N GLY A 51 13.67 8.91 -14.45
CA GLY A 51 12.49 9.43 -15.15
C GLY A 51 11.39 8.38 -15.40
N GLU A 52 11.71 7.09 -15.30
CA GLU A 52 10.75 5.98 -15.46
C GLU A 52 9.89 5.79 -14.21
N VAL A 53 10.33 6.31 -13.06
CA VAL A 53 9.57 6.25 -11.81
C VAL A 53 8.60 7.43 -11.70
N VAL A 54 7.34 7.10 -11.46
CA VAL A 54 6.29 8.08 -11.18
C VAL A 54 6.55 8.74 -9.82
N LYS A 55 6.56 10.08 -9.78
CA LYS A 55 6.72 10.86 -8.54
C LYS A 55 5.47 10.76 -7.66
N ARG A 56 5.62 10.98 -6.35
CA ARG A 56 4.48 10.97 -5.40
C ARG A 56 3.30 11.86 -5.84
N SER A 57 3.58 13.07 -6.32
CA SER A 57 2.56 14.00 -6.80
C SER A 57 1.77 13.46 -8.00
N GLN A 58 2.42 12.67 -8.86
CA GLN A 58 1.77 12.05 -10.01
C GLN A 58 0.93 10.82 -9.59
N HIS A 59 1.40 10.05 -8.61
CA HIS A 59 0.62 8.97 -8.00
C HIS A 59 -0.61 9.49 -7.23
N GLU A 60 -0.50 10.65 -6.59
CA GLU A 60 -1.64 11.30 -5.94
C GLU A 60 -2.68 11.79 -6.97
N ALA A 61 -2.24 12.25 -8.13
CA ALA A 61 -3.13 12.64 -9.22
C ALA A 61 -3.97 11.47 -9.74
N THR A 62 -3.40 10.26 -9.85
CA THR A 62 -4.15 9.07 -10.25
C THR A 62 -5.14 8.63 -9.18
N ALA A 63 -4.75 8.67 -7.90
CA ALA A 63 -5.64 8.34 -6.78
C ALA A 63 -6.82 9.34 -6.63
N SER A 64 -6.59 10.60 -6.96
CA SER A 64 -7.60 11.67 -6.86
C SER A 64 -8.55 11.72 -8.05
N SER A 65 -8.20 11.08 -9.16
CA SER A 65 -9.02 11.06 -10.38
C SER A 65 -10.22 10.12 -10.22
N SER A 66 -11.43 10.70 -10.22
CA SER A 66 -12.68 9.93 -10.23
C SER A 66 -12.78 9.03 -11.45
N ASP A 67 -12.36 9.52 -12.62
CA ASP A 67 -12.46 8.78 -13.88
C ASP A 67 -11.60 7.52 -13.89
N ILE A 68 -10.44 7.55 -13.21
CA ILE A 68 -9.56 6.39 -13.03
C ILE A 68 -10.19 5.43 -12.03
N ARG A 69 -10.66 5.94 -10.88
CA ARG A 69 -11.34 5.12 -9.86
C ARG A 69 -12.60 4.44 -10.38
N ASP A 70 -13.35 5.12 -11.24
CA ASP A 70 -14.56 4.58 -11.85
C ASP A 70 -14.22 3.53 -12.92
N ALA A 71 -13.17 3.74 -13.73
CA ALA A 71 -12.68 2.71 -14.64
C ALA A 71 -12.25 1.44 -13.89
N LEU A 72 -11.62 1.58 -12.72
CA LEU A 72 -11.23 0.46 -11.87
C LEU A 72 -12.40 -0.33 -11.27
N LYS A 73 -13.66 0.10 -11.42
CA LYS A 73 -14.82 -0.71 -11.02
C LYS A 73 -15.09 -1.87 -11.99
N ASP A 74 -14.50 -1.83 -13.18
CA ASP A 74 -14.60 -2.89 -14.17
C ASP A 74 -13.83 -4.14 -13.71
N GLU A 75 -14.52 -5.27 -13.61
CA GLU A 75 -13.94 -6.52 -13.10
C GLU A 75 -12.92 -7.12 -14.08
N ASP A 76 -13.13 -6.98 -15.39
CA ASP A 76 -12.22 -7.53 -16.40
C ASP A 76 -10.93 -6.72 -16.46
N LEU A 77 -11.03 -5.40 -16.28
CA LEU A 77 -9.87 -4.54 -16.10
C LEU A 77 -9.09 -4.91 -14.84
N GLN A 78 -9.75 -5.15 -13.71
CA GLN A 78 -9.09 -5.58 -12.48
C GLN A 78 -8.35 -6.91 -12.67
N LYS A 79 -8.96 -7.89 -13.35
CA LYS A 79 -8.31 -9.17 -13.65
C LYS A 79 -7.04 -8.99 -14.48
N LEU A 80 -7.08 -8.12 -15.50
CA LEU A 80 -5.90 -7.81 -16.32
C LEU A 80 -4.80 -7.17 -15.49
N ILE A 81 -5.13 -6.19 -14.65
CA ILE A 81 -4.14 -5.54 -13.76
C ILE A 81 -3.54 -6.56 -12.79
N CYS A 82 -4.37 -7.41 -12.16
CA CYS A 82 -3.90 -8.45 -11.24
C CYS A 82 -3.03 -9.50 -11.94
N ALA A 83 -3.36 -9.88 -13.19
CA ALA A 83 -2.56 -10.80 -13.97
C ALA A 83 -1.15 -10.25 -14.23
N ILE A 84 -1.04 -8.97 -14.62
CA ILE A 84 0.26 -8.30 -14.82
C ILE A 84 1.02 -8.15 -13.49
N ASP A 85 0.35 -7.76 -12.41
CA ASP A 85 0.97 -7.55 -11.09
C ASP A 85 1.48 -8.86 -10.46
N SER A 86 0.83 -9.99 -10.78
CA SER A 86 1.18 -11.31 -10.27
C SER A 86 2.04 -12.15 -11.22
N SER A 87 2.30 -11.65 -12.44
CA SER A 87 3.06 -12.37 -13.46
C SER A 87 4.54 -12.47 -13.12
N LEU A 88 5.15 -13.60 -13.50
CA LEU A 88 6.61 -13.76 -13.52
C LEU A 88 7.26 -12.96 -14.67
N ASP A 89 6.50 -12.71 -15.73
CA ASP A 89 6.90 -11.91 -16.89
C ASP A 89 5.84 -10.81 -17.12
N PRO A 90 5.95 -9.66 -16.42
CA PRO A 90 4.98 -8.59 -16.51
C PRO A 90 4.99 -7.87 -17.86
N GLU A 91 6.12 -7.88 -18.58
CA GLU A 91 6.25 -7.21 -19.89
C GLU A 91 5.42 -7.94 -20.94
N SER A 92 5.53 -9.27 -21.02
CA SER A 92 4.71 -10.07 -21.94
C SER A 92 3.22 -9.98 -21.63
N GLU A 93 2.83 -10.00 -20.35
CA GLU A 93 1.42 -9.85 -19.98
C GLU A 93 0.88 -8.44 -20.25
N LEU A 94 1.72 -7.41 -20.10
CA LEU A 94 1.38 -6.04 -20.48
C LEU A 94 1.13 -5.93 -21.98
N ASP A 95 1.97 -6.51 -22.83
CA ASP A 95 1.79 -6.48 -24.29
C ASP A 95 0.45 -7.11 -24.69
N LYS A 96 0.11 -8.27 -24.13
CA LYS A 96 -1.20 -8.92 -24.34
C LYS A 96 -2.35 -8.04 -23.86
N ALA A 97 -2.22 -7.43 -22.68
CA ALA A 97 -3.25 -6.57 -22.13
C ALA A 97 -3.46 -5.31 -22.98
N MET A 98 -2.43 -4.77 -23.62
CA MET A 98 -2.51 -3.61 -24.52
C MET A 98 -3.29 -3.89 -25.83
N GLU A 99 -3.42 -5.16 -26.23
CA GLU A 99 -4.33 -5.57 -27.30
C GLU A 99 -5.81 -5.43 -26.90
N VAL A 100 -6.10 -5.49 -25.60
CA VAL A 100 -7.46 -5.37 -25.06
C VAL A 100 -7.85 -3.89 -24.91
N GLU A 101 -8.96 -3.51 -25.54
CA GLU A 101 -9.41 -2.12 -25.59
C GLU A 101 -9.69 -1.49 -24.21
N VAL A 102 -10.25 -2.27 -23.27
CA VAL A 102 -10.57 -1.78 -21.92
C VAL A 102 -9.31 -1.35 -21.16
N PHE A 103 -8.26 -2.16 -21.24
CA PHE A 103 -6.98 -1.88 -20.60
C PHE A 103 -6.25 -0.74 -21.31
N ARG A 104 -6.22 -0.74 -22.65
CA ARG A 104 -5.65 0.36 -23.43
C ARG A 104 -6.31 1.71 -23.10
N THR A 105 -7.62 1.73 -22.99
CA THR A 105 -8.39 2.94 -22.62
C THR A 105 -8.04 3.40 -21.20
N PHE A 106 -7.94 2.47 -20.25
CA PHE A 106 -7.50 2.75 -18.89
C PHE A 106 -6.09 3.34 -18.85
N THR A 107 -5.12 2.70 -19.50
CA THR A 107 -3.73 3.18 -19.57
C THR A 107 -3.67 4.58 -20.16
N ASN A 108 -4.44 4.87 -21.21
CA ASN A 108 -4.52 6.21 -21.77
C ASN A 108 -5.03 7.26 -20.76
N LYS A 109 -6.02 6.90 -19.91
CA LYS A 109 -6.49 7.80 -18.84
C LYS A 109 -5.40 8.03 -17.80
N VAL A 110 -4.73 6.96 -17.36
CA VAL A 110 -3.62 7.06 -16.40
C VAL A 110 -2.51 7.94 -16.96
N THR A 111 -2.04 7.69 -18.18
CA THR A 111 -0.98 8.49 -18.83
C THR A 111 -1.38 9.95 -18.99
N LYS A 112 -2.64 10.24 -19.36
CA LYS A 112 -3.18 11.61 -19.41
C LYS A 112 -3.10 12.33 -18.07
N THR A 113 -3.43 11.64 -16.98
CA THR A 113 -3.43 12.20 -15.63
C THR A 113 -2.01 12.37 -15.07
N THR A 114 -1.15 11.37 -15.28
CA THR A 114 0.22 11.32 -14.74
C THR A 114 1.20 12.20 -15.54
N PHE A 115 0.99 12.30 -16.85
CA PHE A 115 1.88 12.99 -17.80
C PHE A 115 1.08 13.90 -18.76
N PRO A 116 0.43 14.97 -18.26
CA PRO A 116 -0.44 15.83 -19.07
C PRO A 116 0.29 16.57 -20.21
N LEU A 117 1.63 16.67 -20.14
CA LEU A 117 2.44 17.33 -21.16
C LEU A 117 2.87 16.41 -22.31
N PHE A 118 2.82 15.09 -22.14
CA PHE A 118 3.24 14.14 -23.18
C PHE A 118 2.33 14.21 -24.43
N LEU A 119 1.09 14.66 -24.25
CA LEU A 119 0.10 14.81 -25.32
C LEU A 119 0.07 16.20 -25.97
N LYS A 120 0.84 17.18 -25.47
CA LYS A 120 0.87 18.53 -26.06
C LYS A 120 1.84 18.68 -27.23
N TYR A 121 2.71 17.68 -27.44
CA TYR A 121 3.79 17.74 -28.44
C TYR A 121 3.81 16.52 -29.38
N SER A 122 2.70 15.78 -29.48
CA SER A 122 2.49 14.69 -30.44
C SER A 122 1.52 15.08 -31.54
#